data_AF-A0A923S2G1-F1
#
_entry.id   AF-A0A923S2G1-F1
#
_cell.length_a   1.000
_cell.length_b   1.000
_cell.length_c   1.000
_cell.angle_alpha   90.00
_cell.angle_beta   90.00
_cell.angle_gamma   90.00
#
_symmetry.space_group_name_H-M   'P 1'
#
loop_
_entity.id
_entity.type
_entity.pdbx_description
1 polymer ?
#
loop_
_entity_poly.entity_id
_entity_poly.type
_entity_poly.pdbx_seq_one_letter_code
_entity_poly.pdbx_strand_id
1 'polypeptide(L)'
;MNAQTVIARLAKFRALGLRCQCMVAAASLLLPVVALLVKVVGYARLMAHIERGGVARAVPSRDVVREIGRAVNIAGLHGLVRVRCLSRSILLHWLLRRSGVQSQLRIGVRADRGGIRAHAWIELDGEPVNDAPGVRHEFSAFAPRDAAGVQP
;
A
#
# COMPACT_ATOMS: atom_id res chain seq x y z
N MET A 1 2.44 -1.97 33.60
CA MET A 1 2.16 -1.34 32.28
C MET A 1 1.36 -0.08 32.54
N ASN A 2 1.99 1.11 32.48
CA ASN A 2 1.41 2.34 33.04
C ASN A 2 0.53 3.10 32.03
N ALA A 3 -0.68 3.47 32.50
CA ALA A 3 -1.71 4.20 31.76
C ALA A 3 -1.25 5.56 31.19
N GLN A 4 -0.20 6.17 31.78
CA GLN A 4 0.34 7.45 31.34
C GLN A 4 0.97 7.39 29.93
N THR A 5 1.54 6.24 29.54
CA THR A 5 2.11 6.03 28.19
C THR A 5 1.05 5.96 27.09
N VAL A 6 -0.16 5.51 27.45
CA VAL A 6 -1.31 5.41 26.52
C VAL A 6 -1.91 6.79 26.27
N ILE A 7 -2.03 7.61 27.32
CA ILE A 7 -2.61 8.96 27.25
C ILE A 7 -1.70 9.92 26.47
N ALA A 8 -0.38 9.86 26.67
CA ALA A 8 0.57 10.67 25.90
C ALA A 8 0.62 10.27 24.41
N ARG A 9 0.43 8.99 24.09
CA ARG A 9 0.26 8.50 22.70
C ARG A 9 -1.04 8.99 22.09
N LEU A 10 -2.15 8.96 22.83
CA LEU A 10 -3.46 9.45 22.38
C LEU A 10 -3.48 10.96 22.13
N ALA A 11 -2.78 11.75 22.96
CA ALA A 11 -2.67 13.20 22.78
C ALA A 11 -1.88 13.57 21.50
N LYS A 12 -0.78 12.86 21.21
CA LYS A 12 -0.05 13.00 19.94
C LYS A 12 -0.89 12.54 18.73
N PHE A 13 -1.73 11.52 18.91
CA PHE A 13 -2.66 11.07 17.88
C PHE A 13 -3.72 12.14 17.57
N ARG A 14 -4.30 12.83 18.57
CA ARG A 14 -5.34 13.86 18.37
C ARG A 14 -4.83 15.14 17.70
N ALA A 15 -3.52 15.37 17.70
CA ALA A 15 -2.89 16.54 17.08
C ALA A 15 -2.66 16.38 15.55
N LEU A 16 -2.80 15.17 14.99
CA LEU A 16 -2.94 14.97 13.54
C LEU A 16 -4.44 14.89 13.23
N GLY A 17 -4.99 15.95 12.64
CA GLY A 17 -6.43 16.17 12.47
C GLY A 17 -7.23 14.92 12.11
N LEU A 18 -8.43 14.81 12.70
CA LEU A 18 -9.40 13.69 12.65
C LEU A 18 -9.41 12.82 11.37
N ARG A 19 -9.14 13.43 10.20
CA ARG A 19 -8.98 12.76 8.90
C ARG A 19 -7.88 11.69 8.88
N CYS A 20 -6.70 11.95 9.43
CA CYS A 20 -5.61 10.96 9.48
C CYS A 20 -5.98 9.74 10.35
N GLN A 21 -6.63 9.98 11.49
CA GLN A 21 -7.03 8.90 12.41
C GLN A 21 -8.10 8.00 11.80
N CYS A 22 -9.12 8.60 11.18
CA CYS A 22 -10.15 7.84 10.47
C CYS A 22 -9.56 7.03 9.31
N MET A 23 -8.58 7.58 8.58
CA MET A 23 -7.90 6.84 7.50
C MET A 23 -7.11 5.64 8.03
N VAL A 24 -6.36 5.79 9.13
CA VAL A 24 -5.63 4.68 9.75
C VAL A 24 -6.60 3.62 10.28
N ALA A 25 -7.68 4.03 10.94
CA ALA A 25 -8.71 3.11 11.44
C ALA A 25 -9.40 2.36 10.30
N ALA A 26 -9.82 3.08 9.24
CA ALA A 26 -10.43 2.49 8.05
C ALA A 26 -9.47 1.52 7.34
N ALA A 27 -8.21 1.91 7.16
CA ALA A 27 -7.19 1.03 6.60
C ALA A 27 -6.98 -0.22 7.47
N SER A 28 -6.97 -0.07 8.80
CA SER A 28 -6.81 -1.21 9.73
C SER A 28 -7.95 -2.21 9.63
N LEU A 29 -9.18 -1.76 9.34
CA LEU A 29 -10.34 -2.63 9.11
C LEU A 29 -10.35 -3.23 7.70
N LEU A 30 -9.92 -2.48 6.68
CA LEU A 30 -9.92 -2.94 5.28
C LEU A 30 -8.77 -3.89 4.95
N LEU A 31 -7.62 -3.77 5.59
CA LEU A 31 -6.46 -4.65 5.38
C LEU A 31 -6.77 -6.15 5.55
N PRO A 32 -7.44 -6.61 6.64
CA PRO A 32 -7.81 -8.02 6.77
C PRO A 32 -8.84 -8.44 5.72
N VAL A 33 -9.75 -7.54 5.32
CA VAL A 33 -10.71 -7.81 4.23
C VAL A 33 -9.98 -8.04 2.91
N VAL A 34 -9.03 -7.18 2.56
CA VAL A 34 -8.21 -7.35 1.34
C VAL A 34 -7.40 -8.65 1.42
N ALA A 35 -6.80 -8.96 2.58
CA ALA A 35 -6.07 -10.21 2.76
C ALA A 35 -6.97 -11.45 2.57
N LEU A 36 -8.21 -11.40 3.06
CA LEU A 36 -9.20 -12.46 2.88
C LEU A 36 -9.63 -12.58 1.41
N LEU A 37 -9.93 -11.46 0.75
CA LEU A 37 -10.31 -11.43 -0.66
C LEU A 37 -9.21 -11.99 -1.56
N VAL A 38 -7.95 -11.65 -1.29
CA VAL A 38 -6.82 -12.23 -2.03
C VAL A 38 -6.75 -13.76 -1.85
N LYS A 39 -7.05 -14.28 -0.66
CA LYS A 39 -7.08 -15.72 -0.39
C LYS A 39 -8.25 -16.44 -1.05
N VAL A 40 -9.45 -15.84 -1.03
CA VAL A 40 -10.70 -16.47 -1.50
C VAL A 40 -10.90 -16.28 -3.01
N VAL A 41 -10.74 -15.05 -3.49
CA VAL A 41 -11.00 -14.69 -4.90
C VAL A 41 -9.74 -14.89 -5.75
N GLY A 42 -8.56 -14.73 -5.16
CA GLY A 42 -7.28 -14.76 -5.86
C GLY A 42 -6.85 -13.37 -6.34
N TYR A 43 -5.53 -13.17 -6.39
CA TYR A 43 -4.90 -11.88 -6.75
C TYR A 43 -5.35 -11.35 -8.11
N ALA A 44 -5.27 -12.17 -9.17
CA ALA A 44 -5.54 -11.73 -10.54
C ALA A 44 -7.00 -11.24 -10.72
N ARG A 45 -7.96 -11.96 -10.15
CA ARG A 45 -9.39 -11.57 -10.23
C ARG A 45 -9.68 -10.29 -9.45
N LEU A 46 -9.05 -10.12 -8.28
CA LEU A 46 -9.19 -8.90 -7.49
C LEU A 46 -8.61 -7.69 -8.24
N MET A 47 -7.40 -7.82 -8.79
CA MET A 47 -6.77 -6.74 -9.57
C MET A 47 -7.60 -6.38 -10.79
N ALA A 48 -8.08 -7.37 -11.56
CA ALA A 48 -8.96 -7.12 -12.70
C ALA A 48 -10.25 -6.40 -12.32
N HIS A 49 -10.78 -6.59 -11.10
CA HIS A 49 -11.94 -5.84 -10.62
C HIS A 49 -11.57 -4.39 -10.24
N ILE A 50 -10.43 -4.19 -9.59
CA ILE A 50 -9.92 -2.87 -9.21
C ILE A 50 -9.57 -2.03 -10.44
N GLU A 51 -8.99 -2.65 -11.47
CA GLU A 51 -8.57 -2.00 -12.71
C GLU A 51 -9.75 -1.66 -13.62
N ARG A 52 -10.80 -2.50 -13.63
CA ARG A 52 -12.08 -2.19 -14.29
C ARG A 52 -12.80 -1.02 -13.64
N GLY A 53 -12.61 -0.82 -12.33
CA GLY A 53 -13.04 0.38 -11.65
C GLY A 53 -12.29 1.59 -12.20
N GLY A 54 -13.01 2.48 -12.88
CA GLY A 54 -12.44 3.71 -13.41
C GLY A 54 -11.71 4.53 -12.33
N VAL A 55 -10.71 5.28 -12.75
CA VAL A 55 -10.00 6.22 -11.88
C VAL A 55 -10.90 7.43 -11.67
N ALA A 56 -11.12 7.85 -10.42
CA ALA A 56 -11.92 9.05 -10.15
C ALA A 56 -11.32 10.27 -10.85
N ARG A 57 -12.15 11.26 -11.22
CA ARG A 57 -11.69 12.43 -12.00
C ARG A 57 -10.86 13.44 -11.18
N ALA A 58 -10.78 13.26 -9.86
CA ALA A 58 -10.05 14.19 -8.98
C ALA A 58 -8.55 13.87 -9.00
N VAL A 59 -7.69 14.88 -9.14
CA VAL A 59 -6.23 14.71 -9.01
C VAL A 59 -5.83 15.27 -7.64
N PRO A 60 -5.64 14.42 -6.62
CA PRO A 60 -5.26 14.87 -5.30
C PRO A 60 -3.80 15.33 -5.30
N SER A 61 -3.46 16.23 -4.37
CA SER A 61 -2.07 16.68 -4.22
C SER A 61 -1.15 15.52 -3.80
N ARG A 62 0.14 15.64 -4.10
CA ARG A 62 1.16 14.65 -3.69
C ARG A 62 1.22 14.46 -2.17
N ASP A 63 0.85 15.47 -1.39
CA ASP A 63 0.76 15.37 0.07
C ASP A 63 -0.32 14.40 0.51
N VAL A 64 -1.52 14.46 -0.09
CA VAL A 64 -2.62 13.53 0.20
C VAL A 64 -2.21 12.10 -0.17
N VAL A 65 -1.54 11.90 -1.31
CA VAL A 65 -1.02 10.58 -1.71
C VAL A 65 -0.07 10.02 -0.64
N ARG A 66 0.87 10.84 -0.15
CA ARG A 66 1.80 10.46 0.92
C ARG A 66 1.08 10.18 2.23
N GLU A 67 0.05 10.94 2.58
CA GLU A 67 -0.77 10.71 3.77
C GLU A 67 -1.50 9.37 3.71
N ILE A 68 -2.10 9.03 2.55
CA ILE A 68 -2.74 7.73 2.34
C ILE A 68 -1.70 6.61 2.48
N GLY A 69 -0.53 6.74 1.84
CA GLY A 69 0.56 5.77 1.94
C GLY A 69 1.02 5.55 3.38
N ARG A 70 1.24 6.63 4.13
CA ARG A 70 1.59 6.57 5.56
C ARG A 70 0.50 5.90 6.40
N ALA A 71 -0.77 6.23 6.17
CA ALA A 71 -1.88 5.65 6.91
C ALA A 71 -1.98 4.13 6.71
N VAL A 72 -1.83 3.66 5.46
CA VAL A 72 -1.81 2.22 5.13
C VAL A 72 -0.60 1.53 5.75
N ASN A 73 0.56 2.18 5.77
CA ASN A 73 1.76 1.63 6.41
C ASN A 73 1.61 1.51 7.92
N ILE A 74 1.11 2.56 8.59
CA ILE A 74 0.83 2.54 10.02
C ILE A 74 -0.19 1.43 10.34
N ALA A 75 -1.29 1.35 9.57
CA ALA A 75 -2.30 0.31 9.74
C ALA A 75 -1.75 -1.10 9.51
N GLY A 76 -0.81 -1.28 8.58
CA GLY A 76 -0.17 -2.58 8.32
C GLY A 76 0.85 -2.99 9.37
N LEU A 77 1.49 -2.03 10.05
CA LEU A 77 2.47 -2.28 11.12
C LEU A 77 1.82 -2.43 12.51
N HIS A 78 0.75 -1.67 12.77
CA HIS A 78 0.08 -1.59 14.07
C HIS A 78 -1.33 -2.21 14.08
N GLY A 79 -1.80 -2.74 12.95
CA GLY A 79 -3.09 -3.42 12.86
C GLY A 79 -3.15 -4.69 13.69
N LEU A 80 -4.38 -5.13 13.99
CA LEU A 80 -4.65 -6.33 14.78
C LEU A 80 -4.07 -7.62 14.17
N VAL A 81 -3.77 -7.61 12.88
CA VAL A 81 -3.19 -8.73 12.15
C VAL A 81 -1.99 -8.25 11.36
N ARG A 82 -0.85 -8.96 11.47
CA ARG A 82 0.32 -8.71 10.64
C ARG A 82 0.01 -9.08 9.19
N VAL A 83 -0.36 -8.08 8.40
CA VAL A 83 -0.72 -8.28 6.99
C VAL A 83 0.52 -8.24 6.10
N ARG A 84 0.48 -9.04 5.03
CA ARG A 84 1.58 -9.16 4.07
C ARG A 84 1.73 -7.87 3.27
N CYS A 85 2.95 -7.61 2.79
CA CYS A 85 3.27 -6.47 1.92
C CYS A 85 2.30 -6.34 0.73
N LEU A 86 1.93 -7.47 0.12
CA LEU A 86 0.97 -7.51 -0.99
C LEU A 86 -0.40 -6.91 -0.64
N SER A 87 -1.01 -7.30 0.49
CA SER A 87 -2.33 -6.78 0.89
C SER A 87 -2.30 -5.28 1.15
N ARG A 88 -1.19 -4.77 1.72
CA ARG A 88 -0.99 -3.33 1.94
C ARG A 88 -0.92 -2.58 0.61
N SER A 89 -0.13 -3.09 -0.34
CA SER A 89 0.05 -2.46 -1.65
C SER A 89 -1.25 -2.51 -2.48
N ILE A 90 -2.03 -3.60 -2.41
CA ILE A 90 -3.36 -3.67 -3.06
C ILE A 90 -4.34 -2.67 -2.45
N LEU A 91 -4.41 -2.57 -1.11
CA LEU A 91 -5.30 -1.60 -0.47
C LEU A 91 -4.92 -0.17 -0.86
N LEU A 92 -3.63 0.15 -0.82
CA LEU A 92 -3.15 1.47 -1.24
C LEU A 92 -3.50 1.74 -2.70
N HIS A 93 -3.25 0.79 -3.61
CA HIS A 93 -3.59 0.92 -5.02
C HIS A 93 -5.08 1.28 -5.21
N TRP A 94 -5.95 0.54 -4.52
CA TRP A 94 -7.39 0.77 -4.59
C TRP A 94 -7.80 2.14 -4.05
N LEU A 95 -7.24 2.57 -2.91
CA LEU A 95 -7.49 3.89 -2.34
C LEU A 95 -7.04 5.00 -3.29
N LEU A 96 -5.83 4.88 -3.85
CA LEU A 96 -5.30 5.86 -4.80
C LEU A 96 -6.16 5.95 -6.06
N ARG A 97 -6.60 4.83 -6.64
CA ARG A 97 -7.50 4.83 -7.80
C ARG A 97 -8.84 5.49 -7.49
N ARG A 98 -9.42 5.24 -6.31
CA ARG A 98 -10.64 5.91 -5.86
C ARG A 98 -10.45 7.40 -5.60
N SER A 99 -9.26 7.81 -5.22
CA SER A 99 -8.89 9.22 -5.13
C SER A 99 -8.54 9.84 -6.48
N GLY A 100 -8.50 9.06 -7.56
CA GLY A 100 -8.25 9.54 -8.92
C GLY A 100 -6.77 9.56 -9.33
N VAL A 101 -5.93 8.86 -8.59
CA VAL A 101 -4.51 8.71 -8.85
C VAL A 101 -4.25 7.40 -9.58
N GLN A 102 -3.64 7.51 -10.76
CA GLN A 102 -3.07 6.36 -11.46
C GLN A 102 -1.79 5.93 -10.75
N SER A 103 -1.81 4.75 -10.14
CA SER A 103 -0.66 4.15 -9.47
C SER A 103 -0.36 2.79 -10.05
N GLN A 104 0.88 2.32 -9.91
CA GLN A 104 1.33 1.04 -10.43
C GLN A 104 1.73 0.13 -9.29
N LEU A 105 1.09 -1.04 -9.20
CA LEU A 105 1.49 -2.09 -8.26
C LEU A 105 2.70 -2.82 -8.83
N ARG A 106 3.81 -2.79 -8.10
CA ARG A 106 5.03 -3.55 -8.41
C ARG A 106 5.19 -4.69 -7.44
N ILE A 107 5.60 -5.84 -7.97
CA ILE A 107 5.98 -7.02 -7.19
C ILE A 107 7.41 -7.33 -7.59
N GLY A 108 8.32 -7.40 -6.63
CA GLY A 108 9.70 -7.77 -6.86
C GLY A 108 10.12 -8.97 -6.03
N VAL A 109 11.19 -9.61 -6.45
CA VAL A 109 11.82 -10.71 -5.72
C VAL A 109 13.29 -10.41 -5.50
N ARG A 110 13.79 -10.84 -4.34
CA ARG A 110 15.22 -10.89 -4.04
C ARG A 110 15.56 -12.33 -3.68
N ALA A 111 16.55 -12.89 -4.37
CA ALA A 111 17.21 -14.11 -3.94
C ALA A 111 18.34 -13.72 -2.98
N ASP A 112 18.38 -14.36 -1.83
CA ASP A 112 19.45 -14.22 -0.83
C ASP A 112 19.94 -15.62 -0.45
N ARG A 113 21.06 -15.73 0.27
CA ARG A 113 21.66 -17.02 0.69
C ARG A 113 20.69 -17.92 1.47
N GLY A 114 19.61 -17.35 2.03
CA GLY A 114 18.55 -18.05 2.76
C GLY A 114 17.23 -18.26 2.02
N GLY A 115 17.15 -17.99 0.71
CA GLY A 115 15.98 -18.25 -0.13
C GLY A 115 15.41 -17.03 -0.87
N ILE A 116 14.26 -17.23 -1.52
CA ILE A 116 13.58 -16.20 -2.33
C ILE A 116 12.60 -15.42 -1.44
N ARG A 117 12.76 -14.09 -1.39
CA ARG A 117 11.83 -13.18 -0.72
C ARG A 117 11.08 -12.35 -1.75
N ALA A 118 9.75 -12.43 -1.72
CA ALA A 118 8.87 -11.59 -2.53
C ALA A 118 8.44 -10.35 -1.75
N HIS A 119 8.43 -9.21 -2.43
CA HIS A 119 8.01 -7.93 -1.90
C HIS A 119 7.10 -7.20 -2.88
N ALA A 120 6.22 -6.34 -2.38
CA ALA A 120 5.29 -5.61 -3.22
C ALA A 120 5.13 -4.18 -2.73
N TRP A 121 5.19 -3.22 -3.64
CA TRP A 121 5.08 -1.78 -3.37
C TRP A 121 4.26 -1.08 -4.46
N ILE A 122 3.87 0.15 -4.19
CA ILE A 122 3.16 1.01 -5.12
C ILE A 122 4.08 2.10 -5.62
N GLU A 123 4.04 2.35 -6.91
CA GLU A 123 4.75 3.43 -7.57
C GLU A 123 3.79 4.46 -8.15
N LEU A 124 4.17 5.73 -8.03
CA LEU A 124 3.55 6.86 -8.69
C LEU A 124 4.63 7.64 -9.43
N ASP A 125 4.47 7.84 -10.73
CA ASP A 125 5.45 8.53 -11.58
C ASP A 125 6.89 7.97 -11.45
N GLY A 126 7.03 6.66 -11.18
CA GLY A 126 8.32 5.99 -10.98
C GLY A 126 8.85 6.00 -9.54
N GLU A 127 8.18 6.70 -8.61
CA GLU A 127 8.59 6.82 -7.21
C GLU A 127 7.79 5.89 -6.27
N PRO A 128 8.44 5.14 -5.37
CA PRO A 128 7.75 4.35 -4.35
C PRO A 128 6.94 5.21 -3.37
N VAL A 129 5.67 4.86 -3.15
CA VAL A 129 4.75 5.62 -2.26
C VAL A 129 4.64 5.00 -0.88
N ASN A 130 4.65 3.67 -0.78
CA ASN A 130 4.51 2.95 0.49
C ASN A 130 5.78 2.25 0.97
N ASP A 131 6.90 2.52 0.33
CA ASP A 131 8.17 1.91 0.69
C ASP A 131 9.33 2.90 0.63
N ALA A 132 10.50 2.45 1.05
CA ALA A 132 11.71 3.24 0.95
C ALA A 132 12.04 3.55 -0.53
N PRO A 133 12.60 4.74 -0.83
CA PRO A 133 12.97 5.11 -2.21
C PRO A 133 13.90 4.10 -2.89
N GLY A 134 14.72 3.38 -2.10
CA GLY A 134 15.66 2.36 -2.57
C GLY A 134 15.07 0.97 -2.87
N VAL A 135 13.77 0.75 -2.65
CA VAL A 135 13.16 -0.60 -2.76
C VAL A 135 13.36 -1.24 -4.15
N ARG A 136 13.41 -0.42 -5.21
CA ARG A 136 13.69 -0.86 -6.59
C ARG A 136 15.08 -1.45 -6.78
N HIS A 137 16.07 -0.96 -6.05
CA HIS A 137 17.46 -1.46 -6.14
C HIS A 137 17.64 -2.74 -5.32
N GLU A 138 16.82 -2.92 -4.30
CA GLU A 138 16.86 -4.11 -3.43
C GLU A 138 16.08 -5.30 -3.99
N PHE A 139 15.05 -5.08 -4.80
CA PHE A 139 14.20 -6.14 -5.34
C PHE A 139 14.08 -6.01 -6.85
N SER A 140 14.40 -7.08 -7.57
CA SER A 140 14.15 -7.14 -9.01
C SER A 140 12.64 -7.22 -9.24
N ALA A 141 12.06 -6.10 -9.68
CA ALA A 141 10.64 -6.02 -10.01
C ALA A 141 10.33 -6.98 -11.16
N PHE A 142 9.28 -7.80 -11.02
CA PHE A 142 8.69 -8.48 -12.16
C PHE A 142 8.18 -7.42 -13.13
N ALA A 143 8.73 -7.41 -14.34
CA ALA A 143 8.19 -6.60 -15.42
C ALA A 143 6.74 -7.04 -15.67
N PRO A 144 5.78 -6.10 -15.82
CA PRO A 144 4.49 -6.43 -16.40
C PRO A 144 4.73 -7.15 -17.74
N ARG A 145 3.84 -8.08 -18.11
CA ARG A 145 3.97 -8.91 -19.31
C ARG A 145 3.97 -8.10 -20.64
N ASP A 146 3.91 -6.78 -20.55
CA ASP A 146 3.72 -5.85 -21.65
C ASP A 146 4.99 -5.02 -21.94
N ALA A 147 6.09 -5.25 -21.20
CA ALA A 147 7.39 -4.59 -21.44
C ALA A 147 8.31 -5.39 -22.40
N ALA A 148 7.74 -6.16 -23.32
CA ALA A 148 8.45 -6.62 -24.51
C ALA A 148 8.33 -5.52 -25.57
N GLY A 149 9.24 -4.55 -25.54
CA GLY A 149 9.27 -3.52 -26.57
C GLY A 149 10.18 -2.35 -26.26
N VAL A 150 11.37 -2.38 -26.87
CA VAL A 150 12.30 -1.26 -27.11
C VAL A 150 13.13 -0.79 -25.91
N GLN A 151 14.37 -1.27 -25.87
CA GLN A 151 15.52 -0.48 -25.41
C GLN A 151 16.24 0.03 -26.67
N PRO A 152 16.55 1.34 -26.79
CA PRO A 152 17.54 1.81 -27.75
C PRO A 152 18.96 1.41 -27.32
#